data_AF-A0A9D0HEJ8-F1
#
_entry.id   AF-A0A9D0HEJ8-F1
#
_cell.length_a   1.000
_cell.length_b   1.000
_cell.length_c   1.000
_cell.angle_alpha   90.00
_cell.angle_beta   90.00
_cell.angle_gamma   90.00
#
_symmetry.space_group_name_H-M   'P 1'
#
loop_
_entity.id
_entity.type
_entity.pdbx_description
1 polymer ?
#
loop_
_entity_poly.entity_id
_entity_poly.type
_entity_poly.pdbx_seq_one_letter_code
_entity_poly.pdbx_strand_id
1 'polypeptide(L)'
;MRLFTDGKSVSLRTIDGIVSWAPKAKPTLRSMSGLGVPMDARGGLMVVTPSGVDLTKALEALKVLDAHAVSDDEVVALLDGGESARLASGPPGEWLHELSLAGIEATSVVWPKGLLWPANATQKTIFAEAKGAGFPVELGRWPELTVNRHGQTITSHQNGMVAVLRPGDDDIDFGFRVPVKGRSRLYAEATAQGALVTLHLPDGNAAVVHVGEDGTLLGVHSMPVAAPAVLIGDFVALFDQREQLLRLMDLTLKPKTKKALPFDPCEARASADNKVLALANADHIALIKVSAKGRMSVAAHVNYGEVLSVARERAAEKRRRNAYDPKRAHGAPGIGFPVGAKPPPWIAMAGAPLELELLVRSAGGKGRGMYLMLEGAALQHLKLSHVQLGATEAPFQEVAGGLRAEIPDVELVEGLRYPLDPSPKNDKHKYQAQHLLAATHFSLTVHGETLAPSRELLRVTMGALEEGASPMKWMRPFIIEAPAD
;
A
#
# COMPACT_ATOMS: atom_id res chain seq x y z
N MET A 1 11.81 3.18 4.08
CA MET A 1 12.18 4.53 3.59
C MET A 1 13.57 4.37 3.00
N ARG A 2 13.90 5.01 1.88
CA ARG A 2 15.24 4.87 1.26
C ARG A 2 15.77 6.22 0.85
N LEU A 3 17.04 6.50 1.14
CA LEU A 3 17.69 7.79 0.93
C LEU A 3 18.80 7.66 -0.12
N PHE A 4 18.95 8.68 -0.96
CA PHE A 4 20.04 8.85 -1.91
C PHE A 4 20.57 10.28 -1.82
N THR A 5 21.88 10.47 -2.01
CA THR A 5 22.51 11.79 -2.12
C THR A 5 23.75 11.72 -3.03
N ASP A 6 23.89 12.70 -3.93
CA ASP A 6 25.14 12.96 -4.68
C ASP A 6 25.95 14.12 -4.06
N GLY A 7 25.51 14.63 -2.90
CA GLY A 7 26.08 15.79 -2.22
C GLY A 7 25.58 17.14 -2.77
N LYS A 8 24.91 17.17 -3.92
CA LYS A 8 24.27 18.34 -4.54
C LYS A 8 22.75 18.26 -4.54
N SER A 9 22.20 17.07 -4.32
CA SER A 9 20.79 16.75 -4.32
C SER A 9 20.55 15.54 -3.44
N VAL A 10 19.32 15.41 -2.97
CA VAL A 10 18.85 14.30 -2.14
C VAL A 10 17.53 13.83 -2.70
N SER A 11 17.38 12.51 -2.77
CA SER A 11 16.10 11.87 -3.04
C SER A 11 15.76 10.94 -1.89
N LEU A 12 14.53 11.03 -1.40
CA LEU A 12 13.99 10.21 -0.32
C LEU A 12 12.71 9.55 -0.78
N ARG A 13 12.69 8.22 -0.79
CA ARG A 13 11.49 7.43 -0.99
C ARG A 13 10.78 7.19 0.33
N THR A 14 9.56 7.70 0.43
CA THR A 14 8.60 7.48 1.52
C THR A 14 7.47 6.56 1.06
N ILE A 15 6.52 6.30 1.96
CA ILE A 15 5.28 5.58 1.63
C ILE A 15 4.40 6.34 0.62
N ASP A 16 4.48 7.68 0.63
CA ASP A 16 3.63 8.56 -0.18
C ASP A 16 4.25 8.90 -1.55
N GLY A 17 5.57 8.81 -1.64
CA GLY A 17 6.28 8.86 -2.91
C GLY A 17 7.74 9.27 -2.77
N ILE A 18 8.27 9.91 -3.81
CA ILE A 18 9.68 10.33 -3.84
C ILE A 18 9.73 11.85 -3.63
N VAL A 19 10.42 12.25 -2.58
CA VAL A 19 10.76 13.64 -2.28
C VAL A 19 12.17 13.87 -2.79
N SER A 20 12.34 14.78 -3.74
CA SER A 20 13.65 15.20 -4.25
C SER A 20 13.90 16.65 -3.92
N TRP A 21 15.15 16.97 -3.60
CA TRP A 21 15.53 18.29 -3.12
C TRP A 21 17.01 18.58 -3.38
N ALA A 22 17.32 19.80 -3.83
CA ALA A 22 18.67 20.34 -3.93
C ALA A 22 18.87 21.48 -2.92
N PRO A 23 20.09 21.69 -2.37
CA PRO A 23 20.39 22.82 -1.51
C PRO A 23 19.96 24.14 -2.18
N LYS A 24 19.16 24.94 -1.46
CA LYS A 24 18.55 26.20 -1.90
C LYS A 24 17.35 26.08 -2.88
N ALA A 25 16.98 24.87 -3.30
CA ALA A 25 15.75 24.65 -4.06
C ALA A 25 14.56 24.33 -3.15
N LYS A 26 13.33 24.55 -3.64
CA LYS A 26 12.13 24.05 -2.96
C LYS A 26 12.04 22.53 -3.15
N PRO A 27 11.70 21.75 -2.11
CA PRO A 27 11.46 20.31 -2.26
C PRO A 27 10.38 20.05 -3.29
N THR A 28 10.59 19.03 -4.12
CA THR A 28 9.63 18.54 -5.09
C THR A 28 9.12 17.18 -4.66
N LEU A 29 7.81 16.98 -4.71
CA LEU A 29 7.16 15.70 -4.43
C LEU A 29 6.65 15.08 -5.72
N ARG A 30 7.07 13.85 -5.99
CA ARG A 30 6.50 13.00 -7.04
C ARG A 30 5.65 11.90 -6.39
N SER A 31 4.33 11.99 -6.56
CA SER A 31 3.40 10.95 -6.06
C SER A 31 3.62 9.63 -6.78
N MET A 32 3.61 8.52 -6.04
CA MET A 32 3.66 7.18 -6.62
C MET A 32 2.29 6.65 -7.08
N SER A 33 1.17 7.30 -6.72
CA SER A 33 -0.15 6.87 -7.19
C SER A 33 -0.34 6.99 -8.71
N GLY A 34 0.50 7.77 -9.39
CA GLY A 34 0.54 7.88 -10.85
C GLY A 34 1.37 6.81 -11.55
N LEU A 35 2.01 5.91 -10.78
CA LEU A 35 2.88 4.84 -11.31
C LEU A 35 2.16 3.49 -11.42
N GLY A 36 0.93 3.35 -10.92
CA GLY A 36 0.15 2.12 -11.07
C GLY A 36 0.69 0.91 -10.29
N VAL A 37 1.70 1.09 -9.45
CA VAL A 37 2.31 0.01 -8.67
C VAL A 37 1.56 -0.13 -7.35
N PRO A 38 0.87 -1.25 -7.07
CA PRO A 38 0.37 -1.53 -5.74
C PRO A 38 1.56 -1.59 -4.79
N MET A 39 1.47 -0.92 -3.64
CA MET A 39 2.42 -1.15 -2.55
C MET A 39 2.23 -2.58 -2.05
N ASP A 40 2.88 -3.54 -2.68
CA ASP A 40 3.17 -4.80 -2.04
C ASP A 40 4.24 -4.58 -0.96
N ALA A 41 4.34 -5.51 -0.01
CA ALA A 41 5.27 -5.48 1.12
C ALA A 41 6.76 -5.42 0.73
N ARG A 42 7.08 -5.35 -0.57
CA ARG A 42 8.40 -5.12 -1.15
C ARG A 42 8.72 -3.64 -1.06
N GLY A 43 9.08 -3.12 0.11
CA GLY A 43 9.45 -1.70 0.31
C GLY A 43 10.21 -1.17 -0.90
N GLY A 44 9.53 -0.40 -1.76
CA GLY A 44 9.92 -0.48 -3.16
C GLY A 44 11.26 0.18 -3.48
N LEU A 45 11.79 -0.23 -4.63
CA LEU A 45 13.13 0.09 -5.07
C LEU A 45 13.33 1.60 -5.32
N MET A 46 14.41 2.20 -4.84
CA MET A 46 14.82 3.54 -5.30
C MET A 46 16.26 3.43 -5.76
N VAL A 47 16.46 3.53 -7.07
CA VAL A 47 17.81 3.54 -7.67
C VAL A 47 18.00 4.85 -8.40
N VAL A 48 18.97 5.63 -7.91
CA VAL A 48 19.34 6.91 -8.49
C VAL A 48 20.84 6.86 -8.78
N THR A 49 21.22 7.21 -10.01
CA THR A 49 22.63 7.25 -10.42
C THR A 49 23.40 8.36 -9.70
N PRO A 50 24.74 8.34 -9.69
CA PRO A 50 25.53 9.43 -9.14
C PRO A 50 25.22 10.81 -9.75
N SER A 51 24.79 10.88 -11.02
CA SER A 51 24.34 12.14 -11.65
C SER A 51 22.89 12.55 -11.32
N GLY A 52 22.15 11.72 -10.56
CA GLY A 52 20.79 12.01 -10.13
C GLY A 52 19.70 11.43 -11.03
N VAL A 53 20.01 10.52 -11.95
CA VAL A 53 19.03 9.90 -12.85
C VAL A 53 18.26 8.81 -12.12
N ASP A 54 16.92 8.89 -12.14
CA ASP A 54 16.02 7.89 -11.54
C ASP A 54 15.85 6.67 -12.46
N LEU A 55 16.48 5.56 -12.08
CA LEU A 55 16.45 4.27 -12.80
C LEU A 55 15.36 3.32 -12.28
N THR A 56 14.56 3.75 -11.30
CA THR A 56 13.58 2.89 -10.62
C THR A 56 12.67 2.17 -11.61
N LYS A 57 12.11 2.90 -12.57
CA LYS A 57 11.21 2.33 -13.60
C LYS A 57 11.88 1.30 -14.52
N ALA A 58 13.15 1.49 -14.85
CA ALA A 58 13.87 0.55 -15.71
C ALA A 58 14.07 -0.79 -15.00
N LEU A 59 14.17 -0.77 -13.67
CA LEU A 59 14.39 -1.94 -12.83
C LEU A 59 13.09 -2.55 -12.29
N GLU A 60 11.96 -1.83 -12.31
CA GLU A 60 10.65 -2.31 -11.85
C GLU A 60 10.16 -3.57 -12.58
N ALA A 61 10.52 -3.74 -13.85
CA ALA A 61 10.18 -4.93 -14.63
C ALA A 61 11.05 -6.16 -14.30
N LEU A 62 12.15 -5.94 -13.58
CA LEU A 62 13.11 -6.96 -13.21
C LEU A 62 12.74 -7.48 -11.80
N LYS A 63 12.96 -8.77 -11.52
CA LYS A 63 12.73 -9.37 -10.20
C LYS A 63 13.82 -8.95 -9.19
N VAL A 64 14.03 -7.66 -9.05
CA VAL A 64 15.04 -7.03 -8.20
C VAL A 64 14.54 -7.01 -6.77
N LEU A 65 15.31 -7.62 -5.87
CA LEU A 65 15.12 -7.57 -4.42
C LEU A 65 15.65 -6.24 -3.86
N ASP A 66 16.84 -5.85 -4.31
CA ASP A 66 17.47 -4.58 -3.96
C ASP A 66 18.46 -4.15 -5.05
N ALA A 67 18.78 -2.87 -5.19
CA ALA A 67 19.76 -2.40 -6.17
C ALA A 67 20.34 -1.02 -5.83
N HIS A 68 21.54 -0.79 -6.33
CA HIS A 68 22.33 0.43 -6.20
C HIS A 68 22.99 0.78 -7.54
N ALA A 69 22.90 2.04 -7.94
CA ALA A 69 23.68 2.53 -9.07
C ALA A 69 25.13 2.79 -8.63
N VAL A 70 26.08 2.25 -9.38
CA VAL A 70 27.53 2.43 -9.13
C VAL A 70 28.08 3.54 -10.00
N SER A 71 27.58 3.63 -11.23
CA SER A 71 27.86 4.73 -12.17
C SER A 71 26.56 5.17 -12.85
N ASP A 72 26.65 6.06 -13.84
CA ASP A 72 25.49 6.45 -14.64
C ASP A 72 25.04 5.35 -15.61
N ASP A 73 25.95 4.44 -15.95
CA ASP A 73 25.73 3.37 -16.93
C ASP A 73 25.72 1.97 -16.28
N GLU A 74 25.91 1.88 -14.96
CA GLU A 74 26.09 0.61 -14.26
C GLU A 74 25.29 0.55 -12.95
N VAL A 75 24.55 -0.54 -12.80
CA VAL A 75 23.78 -0.88 -11.61
C VAL A 75 24.26 -2.22 -11.08
N VAL A 76 24.35 -2.33 -9.75
CA VAL A 76 24.45 -3.60 -9.04
C VAL A 76 23.09 -3.89 -8.42
N ALA A 77 22.57 -5.09 -8.63
CA ALA A 77 21.27 -5.52 -8.17
C ALA A 77 21.34 -6.89 -7.48
N LEU A 78 20.62 -7.03 -6.38
CA LEU A 78 20.20 -8.31 -5.84
C LEU A 78 18.93 -8.75 -6.57
N LEU A 79 18.99 -9.91 -7.21
CA LEU A 79 17.89 -10.51 -7.95
C LEU A 79 17.33 -11.72 -7.18
N ASP A 80 16.03 -11.96 -7.34
CA ASP A 80 15.38 -13.18 -6.89
C ASP A 80 15.89 -14.38 -7.71
N GLY A 81 16.54 -15.33 -7.05
CA GLY A 81 16.98 -16.61 -7.60
C GLY A 81 16.13 -17.80 -7.14
N GLY A 82 14.94 -17.57 -6.59
CA GLY A 82 14.06 -18.60 -6.02
C GLY A 82 14.42 -18.90 -4.57
N GLU A 83 15.31 -19.87 -4.35
CA GLU A 83 15.70 -20.28 -2.99
C GLU A 83 16.82 -19.43 -2.39
N SER A 84 17.58 -18.72 -3.24
CA SER A 84 18.67 -17.83 -2.83
C SER A 84 18.73 -16.57 -3.70
N ALA A 85 19.33 -15.51 -3.18
CA ALA A 85 19.56 -14.30 -3.96
C ALA A 85 20.75 -14.47 -4.93
N ARG A 86 20.72 -13.71 -6.04
CA ARG A 86 21.85 -13.53 -6.96
C ARG A 86 22.29 -12.08 -6.95
N LEU A 87 23.59 -11.83 -7.01
CA LEU A 87 24.12 -10.50 -7.27
C LEU A 87 24.36 -10.37 -8.77
N ALA A 88 23.84 -9.32 -9.39
CA ALA A 88 24.06 -9.02 -10.79
C ALA A 88 24.62 -7.61 -10.95
N SER A 89 25.51 -7.41 -11.93
CA SER A 89 26.01 -6.08 -12.28
C SER A 89 26.04 -5.87 -13.79
N GLY A 90 25.82 -4.61 -14.20
CA GLY A 90 25.81 -4.20 -15.59
C GLY A 90 24.87 -3.04 -15.88
N PRO A 91 24.68 -2.67 -17.16
CA PRO A 91 23.68 -1.71 -17.56
C PRO A 91 22.25 -2.15 -17.18
N PRO A 92 21.33 -1.21 -16.92
CA PRO A 92 19.95 -1.55 -16.57
C PRO A 92 19.29 -2.42 -17.66
N GLY A 93 18.99 -3.68 -17.31
CA GLY A 93 18.37 -4.65 -18.22
C GLY A 93 19.35 -5.54 -18.98
N GLU A 94 20.66 -5.31 -18.88
CA GLU A 94 21.72 -6.12 -19.48
C GLU A 94 22.72 -6.53 -18.39
N TRP A 95 22.52 -7.69 -17.77
CA TRP A 95 23.42 -8.20 -16.74
C TRP A 95 24.68 -8.77 -17.39
N LEU A 96 25.83 -8.17 -17.09
CA LEU A 96 27.13 -8.58 -17.63
C LEU A 96 27.80 -9.60 -16.72
N HIS A 97 27.53 -9.53 -15.42
CA HIS A 97 28.04 -10.44 -14.41
C HIS A 97 26.90 -10.88 -13.50
N GLU A 98 26.87 -12.17 -13.18
CA GLU A 98 25.96 -12.74 -12.19
C GLU A 98 26.73 -13.68 -11.24
N LEU A 99 26.53 -13.48 -9.94
CA LEU A 99 27.10 -14.27 -8.87
C LEU A 99 25.98 -14.92 -8.05
N SER A 100 26.04 -16.25 -7.92
CA SER A 100 25.17 -16.97 -7.01
C SER A 100 25.61 -16.73 -5.57
N LEU A 101 24.67 -16.37 -4.70
CA LEU A 101 24.95 -16.22 -3.26
C LEU A 101 24.62 -17.50 -2.48
N ALA A 102 24.38 -18.60 -3.18
CA ALA A 102 24.19 -19.91 -2.59
C ALA A 102 25.54 -20.48 -2.10
N GLY A 103 25.55 -21.11 -0.92
CA GLY A 103 26.71 -21.86 -0.45
C GLY A 103 27.89 -21.02 0.07
N ILE A 104 27.75 -19.69 0.20
CA ILE A 104 28.79 -18.83 0.78
C ILE A 104 29.12 -19.32 2.20
N GLU A 105 30.39 -19.68 2.40
CA GLU A 105 30.95 -20.02 3.70
C GLU A 105 31.15 -18.76 4.53
N ALA A 106 30.94 -18.87 5.85
CA ALA A 106 31.01 -17.72 6.73
C ALA A 106 31.82 -18.02 7.97
N THR A 107 32.78 -17.14 8.24
CA THR A 107 33.51 -17.14 9.49
C THR A 107 32.59 -16.68 10.63
N SER A 108 32.66 -17.37 11.77
CA SER A 108 31.90 -16.99 12.95
C SER A 108 32.60 -15.85 13.68
N VAL A 109 31.90 -14.72 13.88
CA VAL A 109 32.44 -13.60 14.67
C VAL A 109 32.35 -13.92 16.15
N VAL A 110 33.48 -13.76 16.86
CA VAL A 110 33.51 -13.88 18.33
C VAL A 110 32.83 -12.65 18.94
N TRP A 111 31.54 -12.76 19.22
CA TRP A 111 30.75 -11.64 19.73
C TRP A 111 31.01 -11.35 21.23
N PRO A 112 31.23 -10.09 21.66
CA PRO A 112 31.52 -9.79 23.05
C PRO A 112 30.31 -10.04 23.95
N LYS A 113 30.54 -10.66 25.11
CA LYS A 113 29.50 -10.86 26.14
C LYS A 113 29.01 -9.50 26.65
N GLY A 114 27.70 -9.35 26.83
CA GLY A 114 27.13 -8.11 27.39
C GLY A 114 26.99 -6.96 26.40
N LEU A 115 27.42 -7.09 25.13
CA LEU A 115 27.42 -5.97 24.19
C LEU A 115 26.01 -5.46 23.86
N LEU A 116 25.12 -6.40 23.54
CA LEU A 116 23.71 -6.14 23.19
C LEU A 116 22.74 -6.90 24.08
N TRP A 117 23.12 -8.11 24.49
CA TRP A 117 22.31 -8.96 25.34
C TRP A 117 22.96 -9.13 26.70
N PRO A 118 22.17 -9.40 27.75
CA PRO A 118 22.69 -9.75 29.06
C PRO A 118 23.78 -10.84 28.98
N ALA A 119 24.83 -10.72 29.79
CA ALA A 119 25.98 -11.65 29.74
C ALA A 119 25.61 -13.12 30.04
N ASN A 120 24.45 -13.35 30.64
CA ASN A 120 23.88 -14.67 30.95
C ASN A 120 22.96 -15.22 29.85
N ALA A 121 22.72 -14.48 28.76
CA ALA A 121 21.97 -15.00 27.62
C ALA A 121 22.75 -16.13 26.95
N THR A 122 22.14 -17.30 26.80
CA THR A 122 22.75 -18.46 26.15
C THR A 122 23.04 -18.14 24.67
N GLN A 123 24.32 -17.99 24.31
CA GLN A 123 24.75 -17.75 22.93
C GLN A 123 24.26 -18.82 21.94
N LYS A 124 24.03 -20.07 22.42
CA LYS A 124 23.45 -21.16 21.63
C LYS A 124 22.10 -20.82 21.01
N THR A 125 21.29 -19.95 21.62
CA THR A 125 19.96 -19.57 21.11
C THR A 125 20.01 -18.43 20.08
N ILE A 126 21.14 -17.72 19.98
CA ILE A 126 21.29 -16.51 19.15
C ILE A 126 21.87 -16.85 17.77
N PHE A 127 22.60 -17.96 17.64
CA PHE A 127 23.09 -18.47 16.35
C PHE A 127 22.25 -19.62 15.77
N ALA A 128 21.41 -20.29 16.57
CA ALA A 128 20.73 -21.55 16.17
C ALA A 128 19.42 -21.38 15.38
N GLU A 129 18.78 -20.20 15.39
CA GLU A 129 17.59 -19.93 14.57
C GLU A 129 17.95 -19.69 13.08
N ALA A 130 19.22 -19.38 12.80
CA ALA A 130 19.78 -19.07 11.49
C ALA A 130 20.24 -20.34 10.74
N LYS A 131 19.33 -21.31 10.51
CA LYS A 131 19.65 -22.52 9.73
C LYS A 131 19.57 -22.22 8.23
N GLY A 132 20.72 -22.13 7.55
CA GLY A 132 20.81 -22.06 6.09
C GLY A 132 22.18 -21.58 5.62
N ALA A 133 22.68 -22.12 4.51
CA ALA A 133 23.81 -21.56 3.77
C ALA A 133 23.31 -20.41 2.87
N GLY A 134 24.13 -19.38 2.65
CA GLY A 134 23.78 -18.27 1.76
C GLY A 134 22.71 -17.28 2.28
N PHE A 135 22.02 -16.63 1.35
CA PHE A 135 21.07 -15.54 1.58
C PHE A 135 19.64 -15.97 1.21
N PRO A 136 18.82 -16.39 2.18
CA PRO A 136 17.46 -16.87 1.94
C PRO A 136 16.53 -15.76 1.44
N VAL A 137 15.55 -16.16 0.65
CA VAL A 137 14.57 -15.30 -0.04
C VAL A 137 13.19 -15.72 0.48
N GLU A 138 12.75 -15.15 1.62
CA GLU A 138 11.40 -15.37 2.17
C GLU A 138 10.55 -14.10 2.16
N LEU A 139 9.23 -14.27 2.09
CA LEU A 139 8.25 -13.19 2.06
C LEU A 139 8.44 -12.20 3.23
N GLY A 140 8.94 -11.01 2.92
CA GLY A 140 8.97 -9.85 3.82
C GLY A 140 10.30 -9.57 4.52
N ARG A 141 11.38 -10.31 4.25
CA ARG A 141 12.74 -10.02 4.75
C ARG A 141 13.83 -10.38 3.74
N TRP A 142 13.98 -9.52 2.73
CA TRP A 142 14.98 -9.68 1.68
C TRP A 142 16.39 -9.32 2.18
N PRO A 143 17.45 -9.84 1.55
CA PRO A 143 18.79 -9.33 1.77
C PRO A 143 18.89 -7.87 1.32
N GLU A 144 19.74 -7.11 2.01
CA GLU A 144 20.02 -5.71 1.68
C GLU A 144 21.39 -5.59 1.02
N LEU A 145 21.47 -4.72 0.01
CA LEU A 145 22.69 -4.36 -0.68
C LEU A 145 23.14 -2.98 -0.20
N THR A 146 24.43 -2.79 0.00
CA THR A 146 25.04 -1.46 0.11
C THR A 146 26.30 -1.42 -0.72
N VAL A 147 26.55 -0.28 -1.37
CA VAL A 147 27.72 -0.07 -2.23
C VAL A 147 28.43 1.21 -1.78
N ASN A 148 29.75 1.13 -1.62
CA ASN A 148 30.60 2.28 -1.36
C ASN A 148 31.97 2.10 -2.06
N ARG A 149 32.91 3.01 -1.78
CA ARG A 149 34.26 2.99 -2.41
C ARG A 149 35.10 1.75 -2.10
N HIS A 150 34.73 0.96 -1.09
CA HIS A 150 35.47 -0.21 -0.63
C HIS A 150 34.84 -1.54 -1.07
N GLY A 151 33.71 -1.49 -1.78
CA GLY A 151 33.06 -2.67 -2.32
C GLY A 151 31.54 -2.67 -2.16
N GLN A 152 30.96 -3.85 -2.43
CA GLN A 152 29.57 -4.15 -2.18
C GLN A 152 29.43 -5.02 -0.93
N THR A 153 28.44 -4.73 -0.09
CA THR A 153 28.09 -5.56 1.06
C THR A 153 26.67 -6.05 0.92
N ILE A 154 26.49 -7.34 1.21
CA ILE A 154 25.19 -8.00 1.19
C ILE A 154 24.91 -8.51 2.59
N THR A 155 23.76 -8.14 3.15
CA THR A 155 23.38 -8.51 4.51
C THR A 155 22.06 -9.25 4.55
N SER A 156 21.99 -10.30 5.38
CA SER A 156 20.75 -11.03 5.67
C SER A 156 20.32 -10.82 7.11
N HIS A 157 19.16 -10.19 7.29
CA HIS A 157 18.57 -10.00 8.63
C HIS A 157 18.11 -11.32 9.28
N GLN A 158 17.90 -12.37 8.49
CA GLN A 158 17.37 -13.64 8.97
C GLN A 158 18.43 -14.49 9.66
N ASN A 159 19.58 -14.63 9.01
CA ASN A 159 20.64 -15.52 9.46
C ASN A 159 21.92 -14.78 9.90
N GLY A 160 21.92 -13.44 9.85
CA GLY A 160 23.04 -12.63 10.30
C GLY A 160 24.25 -12.65 9.37
N MET A 161 24.06 -13.13 8.14
CA MET A 161 25.12 -13.20 7.14
C MET A 161 25.50 -11.79 6.67
N VAL A 162 26.80 -11.54 6.57
CA VAL A 162 27.39 -10.41 5.88
C VAL A 162 28.40 -10.96 4.88
N ALA A 163 28.27 -10.61 3.61
CA ALA A 163 29.23 -10.92 2.56
C ALA A 163 29.76 -9.63 1.95
N VAL A 164 31.04 -9.61 1.59
CA VAL A 164 31.73 -8.45 1.01
C VAL A 164 32.36 -8.86 -0.31
N LEU A 165 32.10 -8.07 -1.34
CA LEU A 165 32.73 -8.14 -2.66
C LEU A 165 33.59 -6.89 -2.83
N ARG A 166 34.89 -7.03 -3.17
CA ARG A 166 35.76 -5.86 -3.38
C ARG A 166 35.56 -5.25 -4.76
N PRO A 167 35.93 -3.97 -4.95
CA PRO A 167 35.85 -3.35 -6.27
C PRO A 167 36.73 -4.09 -7.27
N GLY A 168 36.11 -4.60 -8.34
CA GLY A 168 36.80 -5.31 -9.43
C GLY A 168 36.97 -6.81 -9.21
N ASP A 169 36.55 -7.35 -8.08
CA ASP A 169 36.54 -8.80 -7.86
C ASP A 169 35.33 -9.45 -8.53
N ASP A 170 35.52 -10.68 -9.00
CA ASP A 170 34.47 -11.46 -9.66
C ASP A 170 33.71 -12.40 -8.70
N ASP A 171 34.16 -12.53 -7.44
CA ASP A 171 33.61 -13.42 -6.42
C ASP A 171 33.70 -12.80 -5.01
N ILE A 172 32.89 -13.29 -4.07
CA ILE A 172 32.87 -12.83 -2.67
C ILE A 172 34.27 -13.02 -2.05
N ASP A 173 34.86 -11.92 -1.60
CA ASP A 173 36.18 -11.87 -0.98
C ASP A 173 36.15 -12.55 0.40
N PHE A 174 35.14 -12.23 1.21
CA PHE A 174 34.90 -12.90 2.49
C PHE A 174 33.44 -12.77 2.95
N GLY A 175 33.06 -13.68 3.84
CA GLY A 175 31.76 -13.69 4.52
C GLY A 175 31.90 -14.01 6.00
N PHE A 176 31.05 -13.41 6.83
CA PHE A 176 30.99 -13.71 8.25
C PHE A 176 29.56 -13.64 8.79
N ARG A 177 29.35 -14.22 9.97
CA ARG A 177 28.05 -14.20 10.67
C ARG A 177 28.12 -13.40 11.95
N VAL A 178 27.15 -12.50 12.10
CA VAL A 178 26.87 -11.81 13.37
C VAL A 178 25.62 -12.41 14.02
N PRO A 179 25.53 -12.37 15.36
CA PRO A 179 24.35 -12.84 16.06
C PRO A 179 23.12 -11.99 15.70
N VAL A 180 22.00 -12.65 15.40
CA VAL A 180 20.71 -12.00 15.14
C VAL A 180 19.60 -12.65 15.96
N LYS A 181 18.56 -11.89 16.34
CA LYS A 181 17.43 -12.44 17.10
C LYS A 181 16.10 -11.84 16.65
N GLY A 182 15.09 -12.68 16.42
CA GLY A 182 13.71 -12.24 16.22
C GLY A 182 13.53 -11.28 15.05
N ARG A 183 13.23 -10.00 15.32
CA ARG A 183 13.03 -8.93 14.31
C ARG A 183 14.21 -7.95 14.22
N SER A 184 15.42 -8.41 14.55
CA SER A 184 16.63 -7.59 14.43
C SER A 184 16.81 -7.11 12.98
N ARG A 185 17.37 -5.90 12.82
CA ARG A 185 17.80 -5.37 11.52
C ARG A 185 19.31 -5.27 11.48
N LEU A 186 19.88 -5.56 10.33
CA LEU A 186 21.31 -5.70 10.13
C LEU A 186 21.71 -4.90 8.90
N TYR A 187 22.61 -3.95 9.07
CA TYR A 187 23.17 -3.15 7.99
C TYR A 187 24.68 -3.34 7.98
N ALA A 188 25.30 -3.30 6.81
CA ALA A 188 26.75 -3.30 6.70
C ALA A 188 27.25 -2.34 5.62
N GLU A 189 28.47 -1.86 5.81
CA GLU A 189 29.23 -1.11 4.81
C GLU A 189 30.65 -1.67 4.71
N ALA A 190 31.16 -1.82 3.47
CA ALA A 190 32.52 -2.28 3.27
C ALA A 190 33.52 -1.23 3.77
N THR A 191 34.61 -1.68 4.37
CA THR A 191 35.75 -0.86 4.78
C THR A 191 37.03 -1.42 4.17
N ALA A 192 38.13 -0.68 4.20
CA ALA A 192 39.40 -1.19 3.70
C ALA A 192 39.93 -2.44 4.44
N GLN A 193 39.46 -2.73 5.66
CA GLN A 193 39.96 -3.83 6.51
C GLN A 193 38.91 -4.93 6.77
N GLY A 194 37.71 -4.79 6.24
CA GLY A 194 36.59 -5.67 6.52
C GLY A 194 35.25 -4.97 6.29
N ALA A 195 34.33 -5.02 7.27
CA ALA A 195 33.04 -4.34 7.19
C ALA A 195 32.61 -3.68 8.51
N LEU A 196 31.98 -2.51 8.39
CA LEU A 196 31.26 -1.85 9.47
C LEU A 196 29.84 -2.41 9.53
N VAL A 197 29.43 -2.93 10.67
CA VAL A 197 28.15 -3.59 10.85
C VAL A 197 27.34 -2.88 11.92
N THR A 198 26.08 -2.59 11.60
CA THR A 198 25.11 -2.02 12.54
C THR A 198 23.99 -3.02 12.77
N LEU A 199 23.82 -3.48 14.02
CA LEU A 199 22.77 -4.40 14.43
C LEU A 199 21.77 -3.69 15.33
N HIS A 200 20.52 -3.55 14.87
CA HIS A 200 19.42 -2.94 15.60
C HIS A 200 18.50 -4.01 16.19
N LEU A 201 18.19 -3.89 17.47
CA LEU A 201 17.21 -4.70 18.15
C LEU A 201 15.82 -4.03 18.14
N PRO A 202 14.73 -4.81 18.25
CA PRO A 202 13.37 -4.26 18.27
C PRO A 202 13.06 -3.35 19.46
N ASP A 203 13.84 -3.43 20.54
CA ASP A 203 13.71 -2.60 21.76
C ASP A 203 14.43 -1.25 21.65
N GLY A 204 15.03 -0.94 20.49
CA GLY A 204 15.75 0.29 20.22
C GLY A 204 17.23 0.26 20.61
N ASN A 205 17.72 -0.82 21.21
CA ASN A 205 19.15 -1.00 21.44
C ASN A 205 19.87 -1.36 20.15
N ALA A 206 21.10 -0.90 20.00
CA ALA A 206 21.91 -1.23 18.84
C ALA A 206 23.39 -1.36 19.18
N ALA A 207 24.10 -2.12 18.35
CA ALA A 207 25.55 -2.17 18.37
C ALA A 207 26.11 -1.90 16.98
N VAL A 208 27.20 -1.14 16.98
CA VAL A 208 28.04 -0.89 15.83
C VAL A 208 29.34 -1.64 16.07
N VAL A 209 29.73 -2.49 15.15
CA VAL A 209 30.99 -3.23 15.21
C VAL A 209 31.75 -3.07 13.91
N HIS A 210 33.07 -2.95 14.00
CA HIS A 210 33.94 -3.03 12.84
C HIS A 210 34.59 -4.41 12.86
N VAL A 211 34.27 -5.23 11.86
CA VAL A 211 34.68 -6.62 11.75
C VAL A 211 35.74 -6.71 10.64
N GLY A 212 36.88 -7.34 10.93
CA GLY A 212 37.92 -7.64 9.95
C GLY A 212 37.49 -8.77 9.00
N GLU A 213 38.25 -8.95 7.93
CA GLU A 213 38.02 -10.01 6.92
C GLU A 213 38.01 -11.42 7.52
N ASP A 214 38.82 -11.63 8.57
CA ASP A 214 38.95 -12.88 9.32
C ASP A 214 37.90 -13.04 10.43
N GLY A 215 36.93 -12.13 10.53
CA GLY A 215 35.91 -12.12 11.59
C GLY A 215 36.38 -11.54 12.93
N THR A 216 37.60 -10.99 13.02
CA THR A 216 38.08 -10.32 14.24
C THR A 216 37.37 -8.98 14.46
N LEU A 217 37.21 -8.57 15.72
CA LEU A 217 36.61 -7.28 16.05
C LEU A 217 37.67 -6.20 16.17
N LEU A 218 37.65 -5.25 15.24
CA LEU A 218 38.56 -4.10 15.16
C LEU A 218 38.05 -2.90 15.98
N GLY A 219 36.73 -2.82 16.18
CA GLY A 219 36.08 -1.77 16.94
C GLY A 219 34.70 -2.18 17.40
N VAL A 220 34.27 -1.71 18.57
CA VAL A 220 32.96 -2.05 19.15
C VAL A 220 32.35 -0.83 19.83
N HIS A 221 31.07 -0.60 19.58
CA HIS A 221 30.29 0.42 20.25
C HIS A 221 28.84 -0.02 20.45
N SER A 222 28.24 0.33 21.58
CA SER A 222 26.84 -0.01 21.89
C SER A 222 26.14 1.22 22.46
N MET A 223 25.03 1.58 21.82
CA MET A 223 24.12 2.63 22.24
C MET A 223 22.82 2.55 21.43
N PRO A 224 21.72 3.16 21.91
CA PRO A 224 20.54 3.35 21.08
C PRO A 224 20.88 4.19 19.86
N VAL A 225 20.85 3.59 18.67
CA VAL A 225 20.99 4.31 17.40
C VAL A 225 19.71 4.23 16.58
N ALA A 226 19.28 5.37 16.05
CA ALA A 226 18.03 5.45 15.29
C ALA A 226 18.23 5.15 13.79
N ALA A 227 19.41 5.46 13.24
CA ALA A 227 19.78 5.22 11.84
C ALA A 227 21.02 4.31 11.75
N PRO A 228 21.23 3.59 10.63
CA PRO A 228 22.44 2.80 10.40
C PRO A 228 23.71 3.64 10.52
N ALA A 229 24.82 3.04 11.00
CA ALA A 229 26.12 3.70 10.96
C ALA A 229 26.63 3.75 9.52
N VAL A 230 27.19 4.90 9.14
CA VAL A 230 27.62 5.18 7.75
C VAL A 230 29.09 5.54 7.73
N LEU A 231 29.84 4.98 6.78
CA LEU A 231 31.21 5.38 6.52
C LEU A 231 31.22 6.73 5.76
N ILE A 232 31.97 7.70 6.27
CA ILE A 232 32.14 9.00 5.61
C ILE A 232 33.59 9.48 5.70
N GLY A 233 34.29 9.35 4.58
CA GLY A 233 35.74 9.53 4.53
C GLY A 233 36.40 8.46 5.38
N ASP A 234 37.18 8.89 6.37
CA ASP A 234 37.89 7.99 7.28
C ASP A 234 37.20 7.91 8.66
N PHE A 235 35.94 8.35 8.72
CA PHE A 235 35.13 8.39 9.94
C PHE A 235 33.90 7.50 9.82
N VAL A 236 33.39 7.09 10.98
CA VAL A 236 32.08 6.45 11.13
C VAL A 236 31.10 7.46 11.70
N ALA A 237 30.01 7.72 10.99
CA ALA A 237 28.91 8.56 11.45
C ALA A 237 27.82 7.69 12.09
N LEU A 238 27.41 8.06 13.31
CA LEU A 238 26.32 7.40 14.04
C LEU A 238 25.46 8.45 14.75
N PHE A 239 24.17 8.19 14.83
CA PHE A 239 23.25 9.04 15.57
C PHE A 239 22.89 8.38 16.91
N ASP A 240 23.30 9.01 18.00
CA ASP A 240 22.95 8.64 19.36
C ASP A 240 21.55 9.17 19.68
N GLN A 241 20.56 8.26 19.67
CA GLN A 241 19.16 8.60 19.88
C GLN A 241 18.90 9.11 21.31
N ARG A 242 19.67 8.63 22.29
CA ARG A 242 19.48 9.00 23.69
C ARG A 242 19.94 10.44 23.93
N GLU A 243 21.09 10.81 23.38
CA GLU A 243 21.65 12.16 23.56
C GLU A 243 21.24 13.15 22.45
N GLN A 244 20.56 12.69 21.39
CA GLN A 244 20.20 13.51 20.22
C GLN A 244 21.42 14.10 19.50
N LEU A 245 22.48 13.28 19.37
CA LEU A 245 23.77 13.71 18.83
C LEU A 245 24.20 12.85 17.65
N LEU A 246 24.54 13.51 16.55
CA LEU A 246 25.41 12.91 15.54
C LEU A 246 26.84 12.86 16.07
N ARG A 247 27.43 11.67 16.15
CA ARG A 247 28.82 11.46 16.52
C ARG A 247 29.62 11.02 15.30
N LEU A 248 30.80 11.59 15.13
CA LEU A 248 31.84 11.02 14.27
C LEU A 248 32.82 10.26 15.13
N MET A 249 33.10 9.04 14.71
CA MET A 249 34.07 8.13 15.30
C MET A 249 35.19 7.83 14.33
N ASP A 250 36.33 7.37 14.84
CA ASP A 250 37.29 6.65 13.99
C ASP A 250 36.84 5.21 13.71
N LEU A 251 37.59 4.50 12.87
CA LEU A 251 37.35 3.09 12.55
C LEU A 251 37.54 2.13 13.74
N THR A 252 38.12 2.59 14.86
CA THR A 252 38.15 1.82 16.12
C THR A 252 36.91 2.10 16.98
N LEU A 253 35.94 2.84 16.44
CA LEU A 253 34.72 3.28 17.08
C LEU A 253 34.96 4.11 18.35
N LYS A 254 36.00 4.95 18.34
CA LYS A 254 36.23 5.95 19.40
C LYS A 254 35.68 7.31 18.98
N PRO A 255 34.89 7.99 19.84
CA PRO A 255 34.34 9.30 19.50
C PRO A 255 35.42 10.33 19.20
N LYS A 256 35.24 11.12 18.13
CA LYS A 256 36.10 12.25 17.76
C LYS A 256 35.38 13.58 17.93
N THR A 257 34.21 13.70 17.31
CA THR A 257 33.43 14.94 17.32
C THR A 257 31.94 14.63 17.44
N LYS A 258 31.17 15.62 17.88
CA LYS A 258 29.71 15.51 18.03
C LYS A 258 29.01 16.76 17.53
N LYS A 259 27.78 16.61 17.07
CA LYS A 259 26.91 17.68 16.59
C LYS A 259 25.48 17.37 16.98
N ALA A 260 24.81 18.31 17.65
CA ALA A 260 23.37 18.22 17.87
C ALA A 260 22.62 18.32 16.55
N LEU A 261 21.62 17.45 16.38
CA LEU A 261 20.69 17.52 15.25
C LEU A 261 19.31 18.02 15.72
N PRO A 262 18.53 18.65 14.84
CA PRO A 262 17.20 19.13 15.19
C PRO A 262 16.10 18.05 15.10
N PHE A 263 16.45 16.80 14.78
CA PHE A 263 15.50 15.69 14.66
C PHE A 263 16.22 14.33 14.81
N ASP A 264 15.41 13.28 14.99
CA ASP A 264 15.82 11.87 15.05
C ASP A 264 15.86 11.22 13.67
N PRO A 265 17.02 11.07 13.00
CA PRO A 265 17.12 10.35 11.74
C PRO A 265 16.84 8.85 11.94
N CYS A 266 16.10 8.24 11.01
CA CYS A 266 15.95 6.79 10.91
C CYS A 266 16.63 6.19 9.68
N GLU A 267 17.16 7.04 8.80
CA GLU A 267 17.93 6.66 7.61
C GLU A 267 19.15 7.58 7.46
N ALA A 268 20.27 7.02 7.00
CA ALA A 268 21.51 7.75 6.79
C ALA A 268 22.24 7.20 5.56
N ARG A 269 22.83 8.10 4.74
CA ARG A 269 23.67 7.74 3.59
C ARG A 269 24.75 8.77 3.33
N ALA A 270 25.94 8.31 2.93
CA ALA A 270 27.01 9.19 2.44
C ALA A 270 26.87 9.45 0.94
N SER A 271 27.33 10.62 0.50
CA SER A 271 27.54 10.91 -0.92
C SER A 271 28.69 10.09 -1.49
N ALA A 272 28.69 9.86 -2.81
CA ALA A 272 29.76 9.10 -3.49
C ALA A 272 31.17 9.68 -3.24
N ASP A 273 31.28 11.01 -3.14
CA ASP A 273 32.54 11.69 -2.82
C ASP A 273 32.96 11.59 -1.33
N ASN A 274 32.13 10.96 -0.49
CA ASN A 274 32.33 10.74 0.93
C ASN A 274 32.54 12.02 1.76
N LYS A 275 31.96 13.15 1.33
CA LYS A 275 32.07 14.45 2.02
C LYS A 275 30.76 14.95 2.60
N VAL A 276 29.63 14.38 2.19
CA VAL A 276 28.30 14.79 2.63
C VAL A 276 27.55 13.58 3.18
N LEU A 277 27.06 13.71 4.40
CA LEU A 277 26.14 12.77 5.02
C LEU A 277 24.72 13.31 4.86
N ALA A 278 23.85 12.55 4.20
CA ALA A 278 22.42 12.78 4.22
C ALA A 278 21.79 11.98 5.37
N LEU A 279 20.92 12.63 6.13
CA LEU A 279 20.17 12.07 7.24
C LEU A 279 18.68 12.36 7.01
N ALA A 280 17.83 11.37 7.24
CA ALA A 280 16.39 11.54 7.04
C ALA A 280 15.56 10.82 8.11
N ASN A 281 14.39 11.37 8.39
CA ASN A 281 13.30 10.70 9.10
C ASN A 281 11.98 10.91 8.36
N ALA A 282 10.83 10.66 9.01
CA ALA A 282 9.52 10.77 8.38
C ALA A 282 9.16 12.19 7.89
N ASP A 283 9.77 13.23 8.45
CA ASP A 283 9.41 14.63 8.20
C ASP A 283 10.59 15.51 7.77
N HIS A 284 11.82 15.11 8.11
CA HIS A 284 13.01 15.92 7.94
C HIS A 284 14.07 15.24 7.08
N ILE A 285 14.79 16.06 6.32
CA ILE A 285 16.04 15.71 5.64
C ILE A 285 17.08 16.75 6.01
N ALA A 286 18.29 16.30 6.37
CA ALA A 286 19.46 17.17 6.53
C ALA A 286 20.67 16.66 5.75
N LEU A 287 21.45 17.61 5.25
CA LEU A 287 22.76 17.38 4.66
C LEU A 287 23.84 17.93 5.59
N ILE A 288 24.74 17.07 6.02
CA ILE A 288 25.86 17.39 6.90
C ILE A 288 27.15 17.25 6.11
N LYS A 289 27.88 18.35 5.92
CA LYS A 289 29.23 18.32 5.36
C LYS A 289 30.21 17.87 6.44
N VAL A 290 31.09 16.94 6.07
CA VAL A 290 32.17 16.42 6.92
C VAL A 290 33.50 16.76 6.27
N SER A 291 34.34 17.51 6.97
CA SER A 291 35.71 17.81 6.51
C SER A 291 36.64 16.62 6.76
N ALA A 292 37.78 16.55 6.06
CA ALA A 292 38.85 15.58 6.33
C ALA A 292 39.37 15.60 7.79
N LYS A 293 39.21 16.71 8.51
CA LYS A 293 39.57 16.83 9.94
C LYS A 293 38.42 16.45 10.90
N GLY A 294 37.32 15.89 10.39
CA GLY A 294 36.16 15.48 11.21
C GLY A 294 35.29 16.63 11.73
N ARG A 295 35.42 17.85 11.20
CA ARG A 295 34.47 18.94 11.49
C ARG A 295 33.17 18.76 10.70
N MET A 296 32.04 18.95 11.39
CA MET A 296 30.69 18.83 10.84
C MET A 296 30.02 20.20 10.71
N SER A 297 29.34 20.43 9.58
CA SER A 297 28.48 21.60 9.39
C SER A 297 27.19 21.21 8.67
N VAL A 298 26.05 21.71 9.14
CA VAL A 298 24.76 21.53 8.45
C VAL A 298 24.80 22.38 7.18
N ALA A 299 24.85 21.72 6.03
CA ALA A 299 24.84 22.39 4.74
C ALA A 299 23.42 22.82 4.34
N ALA A 300 22.44 21.99 4.68
CA ALA A 300 21.04 22.26 4.43
C ALA A 300 20.14 21.36 5.31
N HIS A 301 18.94 21.83 5.64
CA HIS A 301 17.91 21.10 6.39
C HIS A 301 16.53 21.51 5.89
N VAL A 302 15.62 20.55 5.75
CA VAL A 302 14.25 20.82 5.32
C VAL A 302 13.26 19.95 6.08
N ASN A 303 12.15 20.56 6.51
CA ASN A 303 10.94 19.85 6.95
C ASN A 303 10.07 19.59 5.71
N TYR A 304 10.21 18.41 5.11
CA TYR A 304 9.39 18.01 3.97
C TYR A 304 8.03 17.44 4.41
N GLY A 305 7.84 17.08 5.68
CA GLY A 305 6.56 16.64 6.23
C GLY A 305 5.46 17.70 6.05
N GLU A 306 5.81 18.97 6.26
CA GLU A 306 4.91 20.10 5.95
C GLU A 306 4.55 20.17 4.45
N VAL A 307 5.52 19.92 3.57
CA VAL A 307 5.31 19.90 2.11
C VAL A 307 4.35 18.77 1.72
N LEU A 308 4.54 17.58 2.32
CA LEU A 308 3.63 16.44 2.12
C LEU A 308 2.22 16.74 2.63
N SER A 309 2.09 17.36 3.81
CA SER A 309 0.79 17.72 4.39
C SER A 309 0.00 18.64 3.46
N VAL A 310 0.62 19.75 3.03
CA VAL A 310 0.00 20.72 2.11
C VAL A 310 -0.36 20.06 0.77
N ALA A 311 0.49 19.17 0.25
CA ALA A 311 0.19 18.44 -0.99
C ALA A 311 -1.01 17.49 -0.84
N ARG A 312 -1.11 16.78 0.28
CA ARG A 312 -2.24 15.88 0.59
C ARG A 312 -3.55 16.65 0.71
N GLU A 313 -3.55 17.79 1.42
CA GLU A 313 -4.73 18.64 1.55
C GLU A 313 -5.22 19.14 0.19
N ARG A 314 -4.32 19.65 -0.66
CA ARG A 314 -4.65 20.08 -2.02
C ARG A 314 -5.20 18.93 -2.88
N ALA A 315 -4.61 17.74 -2.78
CA ALA A 315 -5.09 16.57 -3.52
C ALA A 315 -6.47 16.12 -3.03
N ALA A 316 -6.72 16.14 -1.72
CA ALA A 316 -8.02 15.84 -1.14
C ALA A 316 -9.07 16.87 -1.57
N GLU A 317 -8.72 18.16 -1.57
CA GLU A 317 -9.60 19.23 -2.04
C GLU A 317 -9.93 19.07 -3.54
N LYS A 318 -8.94 18.77 -4.38
CA LYS A 318 -9.16 18.49 -5.82
C LYS A 318 -10.06 17.27 -6.02
N ARG A 319 -9.91 16.22 -5.21
CA ARG A 319 -10.80 15.03 -5.23
C ARG A 319 -12.23 15.40 -4.84
N ARG A 320 -12.41 16.22 -3.80
CA ARG A 320 -13.72 16.73 -3.38
C ARG A 320 -14.38 17.58 -4.47
N ARG A 321 -13.63 18.51 -5.09
CA ARG A 321 -14.12 19.36 -6.18
C ARG A 321 -14.52 18.58 -7.43
N ASN A 322 -13.89 17.43 -7.68
CA ASN A 322 -14.15 16.57 -8.83
C ASN A 322 -15.08 15.39 -8.51
N ALA A 323 -15.65 15.30 -7.31
CA ALA A 323 -16.62 14.27 -6.98
C ALA A 323 -17.94 14.59 -7.70
N TYR A 324 -18.44 13.63 -8.49
CA TYR A 324 -19.77 13.73 -9.07
C TYR A 324 -20.80 13.35 -8.01
N ASP A 325 -21.54 14.34 -7.52
CA ASP A 325 -22.54 14.20 -6.47
C ASP A 325 -23.89 14.75 -6.98
N PRO A 326 -24.73 13.91 -7.61
CA PRO A 326 -26.03 14.34 -8.09
C PRO A 326 -26.97 14.63 -6.92
N LYS A 327 -27.79 15.68 -7.05
CA LYS A 327 -28.77 16.07 -6.04
C LYS A 327 -29.69 14.92 -5.68
N ARG A 328 -29.91 14.77 -4.38
CA ARG A 328 -30.85 13.82 -3.81
C ARG A 328 -32.27 14.39 -3.78
N ALA A 329 -33.25 13.50 -3.75
CA ALA A 329 -34.63 13.86 -3.55
C ALA A 329 -34.85 14.13 -2.05
N HIS A 330 -35.34 15.33 -1.73
CA HIS A 330 -35.71 15.70 -0.36
C HIS A 330 -37.22 15.62 -0.17
N GLY A 331 -37.67 15.44 1.06
CA GLY A 331 -39.10 15.41 1.43
C GLY A 331 -39.54 14.05 1.95
N ALA A 332 -40.84 13.76 1.82
CA ALA A 332 -41.41 12.49 2.28
C ALA A 332 -40.82 11.28 1.52
N PRO A 333 -40.76 10.09 2.15
CA PRO A 333 -40.36 8.86 1.48
C PRO A 333 -41.29 8.56 0.31
N GLY A 334 -40.74 8.03 -0.79
CA GLY A 334 -41.54 7.79 -2.00
C GLY A 334 -40.92 6.75 -2.92
N ILE A 335 -41.79 6.01 -3.60
CA ILE A 335 -41.44 4.98 -4.59
C ILE A 335 -41.72 5.52 -5.98
N GLY A 336 -40.85 5.25 -6.95
CA GLY A 336 -41.01 5.71 -8.33
C GLY A 336 -40.48 4.72 -9.37
N PHE A 337 -40.67 5.08 -10.65
CA PHE A 337 -40.23 4.26 -11.78
C PHE A 337 -38.72 4.08 -11.81
N PRO A 338 -38.25 2.85 -12.12
CA PRO A 338 -36.83 2.62 -12.34
C PRO A 338 -36.36 3.45 -13.53
N VAL A 339 -35.12 3.93 -13.45
CA VAL A 339 -34.53 4.76 -14.51
C VAL A 339 -33.68 3.87 -15.41
N GLY A 340 -33.95 3.91 -16.72
CA GLY A 340 -33.14 3.18 -17.71
C GLY A 340 -33.46 1.69 -17.84
N ALA A 341 -34.37 1.15 -17.03
CA ALA A 341 -34.90 -0.20 -17.19
C ALA A 341 -36.24 -0.15 -17.94
N LYS A 342 -36.40 -0.99 -18.96
CA LYS A 342 -37.70 -1.26 -19.59
C LYS A 342 -38.21 -2.58 -19.03
N PRO A 343 -39.24 -2.58 -18.17
CA PRO A 343 -39.73 -3.84 -17.63
C PRO A 343 -40.35 -4.67 -18.77
N PRO A 344 -40.09 -5.98 -18.83
CA PRO A 344 -40.67 -6.86 -19.86
C PRO A 344 -42.21 -6.87 -19.75
N PRO A 345 -42.91 -7.30 -20.82
CA PRO A 345 -44.33 -7.64 -20.71
C PRO A 345 -44.52 -8.82 -19.76
N TRP A 346 -45.65 -8.86 -19.07
CA TRP A 346 -45.98 -9.99 -18.20
C TRP A 346 -46.75 -11.04 -19.00
N ILE A 347 -46.10 -12.17 -19.23
CA ILE A 347 -46.65 -13.32 -19.96
C ILE A 347 -46.43 -14.54 -19.08
N ALA A 348 -47.50 -15.30 -18.86
CA ALA A 348 -47.47 -16.53 -18.08
C ALA A 348 -48.28 -17.63 -18.78
N MET A 349 -48.01 -18.88 -18.45
CA MET A 349 -48.80 -20.02 -18.93
C MET A 349 -49.90 -20.33 -17.92
N ALA A 350 -51.10 -20.69 -18.37
CA ALA A 350 -52.20 -21.10 -17.48
C ALA A 350 -51.85 -22.39 -16.71
N GLY A 351 -52.18 -22.43 -15.41
CA GLY A 351 -51.91 -23.57 -14.54
C GLY A 351 -50.46 -23.68 -14.07
N ALA A 352 -49.60 -22.71 -14.39
CA ALA A 352 -48.19 -22.70 -14.00
C ALA A 352 -47.95 -21.84 -12.75
N PRO A 353 -46.88 -22.12 -11.99
CA PRO A 353 -46.35 -21.18 -11.01
C PRO A 353 -46.07 -19.82 -11.66
N LEU A 354 -46.43 -18.75 -10.97
CA LEU A 354 -46.23 -17.38 -11.41
C LEU A 354 -45.11 -16.73 -10.60
N GLU A 355 -44.14 -16.16 -11.30
CA GLU A 355 -43.14 -15.24 -10.76
C GLU A 355 -43.17 -13.94 -11.55
N LEU A 356 -43.68 -12.89 -10.91
CA LEU A 356 -43.90 -11.60 -11.54
C LEU A 356 -42.88 -10.59 -10.98
N GLU A 357 -41.88 -10.25 -11.79
CA GLU A 357 -40.85 -9.28 -11.42
C GLU A 357 -41.35 -7.83 -11.56
N LEU A 358 -41.19 -7.06 -10.49
CA LEU A 358 -41.50 -5.64 -10.39
C LEU A 358 -40.25 -4.87 -9.98
N LEU A 359 -39.78 -4.00 -10.86
CA LEU A 359 -38.65 -3.12 -10.59
C LEU A 359 -39.13 -1.71 -10.25
N VAL A 360 -38.71 -1.21 -9.10
CA VAL A 360 -38.99 0.16 -8.63
C VAL A 360 -37.74 0.81 -8.08
N ARG A 361 -37.84 2.08 -7.68
CA ARG A 361 -36.77 2.76 -6.95
C ARG A 361 -37.29 3.66 -5.84
N SER A 362 -36.43 3.95 -4.87
CA SER A 362 -36.62 5.10 -3.98
C SER A 362 -36.47 6.40 -4.79
N ALA A 363 -37.49 7.25 -4.72
CA ALA A 363 -37.59 8.51 -5.46
C ALA A 363 -37.84 9.72 -4.55
N GLY A 364 -38.06 9.51 -3.24
CA GLY A 364 -38.29 10.54 -2.23
C GLY A 364 -37.17 10.63 -1.20
N GLY A 365 -37.49 11.17 -0.01
CA GLY A 365 -36.57 11.19 1.12
C GLY A 365 -36.35 9.82 1.75
N LYS A 366 -35.55 9.79 2.83
CA LYS A 366 -35.32 8.57 3.61
C LYS A 366 -36.59 8.18 4.39
N GLY A 367 -36.86 6.90 4.50
CA GLY A 367 -37.96 6.37 5.31
C GLY A 367 -37.88 4.86 5.46
N ARG A 368 -38.96 4.27 5.96
CA ARG A 368 -39.05 2.83 6.16
C ARG A 368 -40.38 2.26 5.67
N GLY A 369 -40.28 1.06 5.13
CA GLY A 369 -41.41 0.25 4.73
C GLY A 369 -42.03 0.65 3.39
N MET A 370 -42.52 -0.35 2.66
CA MET A 370 -43.25 -0.16 1.41
C MET A 370 -44.48 -1.05 1.37
N TYR A 371 -45.44 -0.69 0.53
CA TYR A 371 -46.56 -1.56 0.19
C TYR A 371 -46.67 -1.78 -1.32
N LEU A 372 -47.21 -2.93 -1.67
CA LEU A 372 -47.62 -3.31 -3.01
C LEU A 372 -49.12 -3.57 -2.98
N MET A 373 -49.86 -2.95 -3.89
CA MET A 373 -51.27 -3.20 -4.10
C MET A 373 -51.50 -3.58 -5.56
N LEU A 374 -52.15 -4.72 -5.76
CA LEU A 374 -52.53 -5.27 -7.05
C LEU A 374 -54.03 -5.14 -7.21
N GLU A 375 -54.48 -4.63 -8.36
CA GLU A 375 -55.89 -4.38 -8.68
C GLU A 375 -56.17 -4.78 -10.15
N GLY A 376 -57.44 -4.98 -10.50
CA GLY A 376 -57.88 -5.17 -11.88
C GLY A 376 -58.41 -6.57 -12.19
N ALA A 377 -58.96 -6.72 -13.41
CA ALA A 377 -59.66 -7.94 -13.83
C ALA A 377 -58.74 -9.17 -13.90
N ALA A 378 -57.43 -8.97 -14.13
CA ALA A 378 -56.48 -10.08 -14.20
C ALA A 378 -56.40 -10.91 -12.90
N LEU A 379 -56.73 -10.31 -11.75
CA LEU A 379 -56.74 -11.01 -10.46
C LEU A 379 -57.76 -12.16 -10.40
N GLN A 380 -58.82 -12.14 -11.22
CA GLN A 380 -59.79 -13.25 -11.29
C GLN A 380 -59.18 -14.54 -11.83
N HIS A 381 -58.04 -14.45 -12.51
CA HIS A 381 -57.33 -15.56 -13.14
C HIS A 381 -56.01 -15.90 -12.42
N LEU A 382 -55.81 -15.35 -11.22
CA LEU A 382 -54.58 -15.50 -10.44
C LEU A 382 -54.91 -15.90 -9.01
N LYS A 383 -54.04 -16.70 -8.41
CA LYS A 383 -54.01 -16.88 -6.96
C LYS A 383 -52.61 -16.57 -6.46
N LEU A 384 -52.49 -15.40 -5.85
CA LEU A 384 -51.21 -14.85 -5.38
C LEU A 384 -51.00 -15.20 -3.92
N SER A 385 -49.78 -15.58 -3.55
CA SER A 385 -49.45 -15.99 -2.19
C SER A 385 -48.76 -14.86 -1.43
N HIS A 386 -47.65 -14.35 -1.96
CA HIS A 386 -46.83 -13.35 -1.29
C HIS A 386 -46.02 -12.52 -2.30
N VAL A 387 -45.45 -11.42 -1.81
CA VAL A 387 -44.39 -10.66 -2.47
C VAL A 387 -43.07 -10.89 -1.74
N GLN A 388 -42.00 -11.04 -2.50
CA GLN A 388 -40.64 -11.19 -2.03
C GLN A 388 -39.80 -9.97 -2.41
N LEU A 389 -38.98 -9.48 -1.48
CA LEU A 389 -37.92 -8.51 -1.73
C LEU A 389 -36.65 -8.96 -1.01
N GLY A 390 -35.67 -9.46 -1.76
CA GLY A 390 -34.49 -10.09 -1.19
C GLY A 390 -34.87 -11.32 -0.35
N ALA A 391 -34.53 -11.31 0.94
CA ALA A 391 -34.89 -12.39 1.87
C ALA A 391 -36.23 -12.15 2.61
N THR A 392 -36.88 -11.02 2.38
CA THR A 392 -38.13 -10.65 3.06
C THR A 392 -39.33 -11.05 2.23
N GLU A 393 -40.26 -11.78 2.84
CA GLU A 393 -41.54 -12.17 2.25
C GLU A 393 -42.69 -11.49 2.99
N ALA A 394 -43.70 -11.04 2.26
CA ALA A 394 -44.92 -10.47 2.82
C ALA A 394 -46.16 -11.07 2.15
N PRO A 395 -47.09 -11.68 2.91
CA PRO A 395 -48.29 -12.28 2.34
C PRO A 395 -49.24 -11.21 1.81
N PHE A 396 -50.02 -11.56 0.79
CA PHE A 396 -51.12 -10.71 0.33
C PHE A 396 -52.33 -10.83 1.26
N GLN A 397 -52.99 -9.69 1.50
CA GLN A 397 -54.25 -9.57 2.20
C GLN A 397 -55.30 -9.02 1.24
N GLU A 398 -56.52 -9.55 1.31
CA GLU A 398 -57.65 -9.00 0.55
C GLU A 398 -58.05 -7.64 1.11
N VAL A 399 -58.15 -6.66 0.22
CA VAL A 399 -58.63 -5.31 0.52
C VAL A 399 -59.72 -4.91 -0.47
N ALA A 400 -60.46 -3.85 -0.17
CA ALA A 400 -61.48 -3.35 -1.09
C ALA A 400 -60.86 -3.02 -2.46
N GLY A 401 -61.19 -3.83 -3.48
CA GLY A 401 -60.75 -3.62 -4.86
C GLY A 401 -59.46 -4.37 -5.28
N GLY A 402 -58.84 -5.17 -4.41
CA GLY A 402 -57.63 -5.90 -4.79
C GLY A 402 -56.89 -6.63 -3.66
N LEU A 403 -55.61 -6.87 -3.89
CA LEU A 403 -54.70 -7.52 -2.93
C LEU A 403 -53.62 -6.53 -2.49
N ARG A 404 -53.32 -6.49 -1.20
CA ARG A 404 -52.29 -5.63 -0.62
C ARG A 404 -51.29 -6.44 0.20
N ALA A 405 -50.00 -6.19 -0.02
CA ALA A 405 -48.93 -6.72 0.81
C ALA A 405 -48.07 -5.55 1.33
N GLU A 406 -47.64 -5.63 2.58
CA GLU A 406 -46.83 -4.61 3.25
C GLU A 406 -45.50 -5.22 3.70
N ILE A 407 -44.40 -4.52 3.39
CA ILE A 407 -43.04 -4.93 3.71
C ILE A 407 -42.45 -3.84 4.63
N PRO A 408 -42.69 -3.90 5.95
CA PRO A 408 -42.37 -2.81 6.88
C PRO A 408 -40.88 -2.62 7.15
N ASP A 409 -40.05 -3.64 6.91
CA ASP A 409 -38.63 -3.63 7.30
C ASP A 409 -37.68 -3.12 6.21
N VAL A 410 -38.21 -2.71 5.06
CA VAL A 410 -37.38 -2.21 3.95
C VAL A 410 -36.90 -0.80 4.24
N GLU A 411 -35.58 -0.60 4.23
CA GLU A 411 -35.00 0.74 4.30
C GLU A 411 -35.16 1.45 2.95
N LEU A 412 -35.86 2.59 2.96
CA LEU A 412 -35.92 3.49 1.81
C LEU A 412 -34.79 4.51 1.95
N VAL A 413 -33.71 4.30 1.19
CA VAL A 413 -32.62 5.27 1.10
C VAL A 413 -33.08 6.55 0.39
N GLU A 414 -32.38 7.66 0.61
CA GLU A 414 -32.68 8.92 -0.07
C GLU A 414 -32.51 8.77 -1.59
N GLY A 415 -33.60 8.97 -2.33
CA GLY A 415 -33.63 8.81 -3.78
C GLY A 415 -32.76 9.85 -4.50
N LEU A 416 -32.48 9.60 -5.79
CA LEU A 416 -31.85 10.60 -6.66
C LEU A 416 -32.91 11.42 -7.38
N ARG A 417 -32.70 12.75 -7.42
CA ARG A 417 -33.52 13.64 -8.24
C ARG A 417 -33.25 13.29 -9.70
N TYR A 418 -34.32 12.98 -10.44
CA TYR A 418 -34.24 12.64 -11.85
C TYR A 418 -35.05 13.63 -12.70
N PRO A 419 -34.53 14.13 -13.83
CA PRO A 419 -33.19 13.90 -14.40
C PRO A 419 -32.06 14.36 -13.46
N LEU A 420 -30.88 13.72 -13.55
CA LEU A 420 -29.75 13.96 -12.64
C LEU A 420 -29.20 15.39 -12.79
N ASP A 421 -28.99 16.06 -11.65
CA ASP A 421 -28.44 17.41 -11.55
C ASP A 421 -27.28 17.44 -10.52
N PRO A 422 -26.02 17.69 -10.93
CA PRO A 422 -25.61 17.93 -12.31
C PRO A 422 -25.74 16.68 -13.18
N SER A 423 -25.92 16.85 -14.48
CA SER A 423 -25.90 15.72 -15.42
C SER A 423 -24.49 15.16 -15.57
N PRO A 424 -24.33 13.84 -15.81
CA PRO A 424 -23.01 13.22 -15.92
C PRO A 424 -22.28 13.69 -17.19
N LYS A 425 -21.05 14.20 -17.04
CA LYS A 425 -20.28 14.84 -18.13
C LYS A 425 -19.23 13.95 -18.80
N ASN A 426 -18.83 12.86 -18.16
CA ASN A 426 -17.80 11.92 -18.64
C ASN A 426 -18.16 10.49 -18.22
N ASP A 427 -17.45 9.48 -18.75
CA ASP A 427 -17.80 8.07 -18.50
C ASP A 427 -17.64 7.65 -17.03
N LYS A 428 -16.69 8.25 -16.31
CA LYS A 428 -16.56 8.05 -14.87
C LYS A 428 -17.81 8.55 -14.12
N HIS A 429 -18.34 9.72 -14.49
CA HIS A 429 -19.57 10.26 -13.90
C HIS A 429 -20.78 9.41 -14.29
N LYS A 430 -20.85 8.89 -15.53
CA LYS A 430 -21.91 7.98 -15.95
C LYS A 430 -21.89 6.68 -15.13
N TYR A 431 -20.71 6.08 -14.95
CA TYR A 431 -20.54 4.89 -14.12
C TYR A 431 -20.94 5.15 -12.66
N GLN A 432 -20.47 6.27 -12.09
CA GLN A 432 -20.85 6.66 -10.73
C GLN A 432 -22.35 6.95 -10.61
N ALA A 433 -22.96 7.61 -11.60
CA ALA A 433 -24.39 7.85 -11.67
C ALA A 433 -25.19 6.54 -11.71
N GLN A 434 -24.76 5.56 -12.52
CA GLN A 434 -25.39 4.25 -12.60
C GLN A 434 -25.31 3.50 -11.28
N HIS A 435 -24.15 3.52 -10.61
CA HIS A 435 -23.98 2.88 -9.31
C HIS A 435 -24.86 3.53 -8.23
N LEU A 436 -24.90 4.87 -8.19
CA LEU A 436 -25.76 5.60 -7.25
C LEU A 436 -27.25 5.37 -7.53
N LEU A 437 -27.66 5.29 -8.80
CA LEU A 437 -29.02 4.94 -9.19
C LEU A 437 -29.35 3.50 -8.79
N ALA A 438 -28.48 2.53 -9.09
CA ALA A 438 -28.68 1.11 -8.75
C ALA A 438 -28.90 0.91 -7.25
N ALA A 439 -28.18 1.65 -6.40
CA ALA A 439 -28.36 1.62 -4.95
C ALA A 439 -29.74 2.12 -4.48
N THR A 440 -30.52 2.78 -5.33
CA THR A 440 -31.91 3.20 -5.04
C THR A 440 -32.96 2.23 -5.59
N HIS A 441 -32.58 1.22 -6.37
CA HIS A 441 -33.53 0.29 -6.99
C HIS A 441 -33.91 -0.86 -6.05
N PHE A 442 -35.16 -1.31 -6.16
CA PHE A 442 -35.67 -2.50 -5.51
C PHE A 442 -36.26 -3.43 -6.57
N SER A 443 -35.94 -4.72 -6.47
CA SER A 443 -36.52 -5.77 -7.30
C SER A 443 -37.43 -6.63 -6.43
N LEU A 444 -38.72 -6.59 -6.71
CA LEU A 444 -39.72 -7.38 -6.01
C LEU A 444 -40.20 -8.51 -6.92
N THR A 445 -40.46 -9.67 -6.35
CA THR A 445 -41.05 -10.81 -7.05
C THR A 445 -42.39 -11.15 -6.43
N VAL A 446 -43.45 -11.13 -7.22
CA VAL A 446 -44.79 -11.55 -6.80
C VAL A 446 -44.97 -13.01 -7.15
N HIS A 447 -45.28 -13.84 -6.15
CA HIS A 447 -45.44 -15.27 -6.31
C HIS A 447 -46.91 -15.69 -6.28
N GLY A 448 -47.24 -16.70 -7.09
CA GLY A 448 -48.59 -17.26 -7.12
C GLY A 448 -48.74 -18.41 -8.12
N GLU A 449 -49.97 -18.65 -8.54
CA GLU A 449 -50.34 -19.56 -9.62
C GLU A 449 -51.32 -18.86 -10.57
N THR A 450 -51.20 -19.16 -11.86
CA THR A 450 -52.17 -18.75 -12.88
C THR A 450 -53.27 -19.82 -12.99
N LEU A 451 -54.52 -19.39 -13.19
CA LEU A 451 -55.67 -20.30 -13.17
C LEU A 451 -56.20 -20.62 -14.56
N ALA A 452 -56.35 -19.61 -15.42
CA ALA A 452 -56.95 -19.77 -16.73
C ALA A 452 -56.38 -18.76 -17.75
N PRO A 453 -56.41 -19.08 -19.06
CA PRO A 453 -56.00 -18.15 -20.10
C PRO A 453 -56.79 -16.84 -20.05
N SER A 454 -56.11 -15.70 -20.18
CA SER A 454 -56.73 -14.37 -20.13
C SER A 454 -55.82 -13.30 -20.73
N ARG A 455 -56.40 -12.14 -21.06
CA ARG A 455 -55.68 -10.95 -21.56
C ARG A 455 -56.23 -9.69 -20.90
N GLU A 456 -56.19 -9.68 -19.58
CA GLU A 456 -56.77 -8.63 -18.77
C GLU A 456 -55.74 -7.63 -18.28
N LEU A 457 -56.19 -6.47 -17.80
CA LEU A 457 -55.31 -5.47 -17.21
C LEU A 457 -55.02 -5.79 -15.74
N LEU A 458 -53.73 -5.75 -15.39
CA LEU A 458 -53.25 -5.73 -14.01
C LEU A 458 -52.73 -4.33 -13.70
N ARG A 459 -53.26 -3.74 -12.63
CA ARG A 459 -52.82 -2.47 -12.09
C ARG A 459 -51.95 -2.72 -10.87
N VAL A 460 -50.75 -2.15 -10.89
CA VAL A 460 -49.78 -2.19 -9.80
C VAL A 460 -49.70 -0.80 -9.20
N THR A 461 -49.93 -0.73 -7.89
CA THR A 461 -49.76 0.48 -7.08
C THR A 461 -48.69 0.20 -6.02
N MET A 462 -47.66 1.04 -5.93
CA MET A 462 -46.61 0.92 -4.92
C MET A 462 -46.38 2.25 -4.21
N GLY A 463 -46.15 2.21 -2.90
CA GLY A 463 -45.88 3.40 -2.10
C GLY A 463 -45.04 3.10 -0.87
N ALA A 464 -44.54 4.15 -0.22
CA ALA A 464 -43.98 4.03 1.12
C ALA A 464 -45.12 3.84 2.13
N LEU A 465 -44.86 3.14 3.24
CA LEU A 465 -45.84 3.01 4.32
C LEU A 465 -45.98 4.31 5.13
N GLU A 466 -44.90 5.06 5.27
CA GLU A 466 -44.91 6.38 5.88
C GLU A 466 -45.64 7.39 4.97
N GLU A 467 -46.71 8.01 5.48
CA GLU A 467 -47.55 8.92 4.71
C GLU A 467 -46.77 10.15 4.21
N GLY A 468 -46.92 10.49 2.93
CA GLY A 468 -46.52 11.80 2.42
C GLY A 468 -46.29 11.92 0.91
N ALA A 469 -45.94 10.83 0.21
CA ALA A 469 -45.78 10.85 -1.25
C ALA A 469 -46.93 10.15 -1.97
N SER A 470 -47.31 10.66 -3.14
CA SER A 470 -48.28 9.98 -4.00
C SER A 470 -47.72 8.62 -4.45
N PRO A 471 -48.50 7.52 -4.34
CA PRO A 471 -48.02 6.21 -4.74
C PRO A 471 -47.83 6.14 -6.24
N MET A 472 -46.83 5.39 -6.64
CA MET A 472 -46.55 5.03 -8.00
C MET A 472 -47.64 4.09 -8.51
N LYS A 473 -48.20 4.37 -9.69
CA LYS A 473 -49.24 3.57 -10.32
C LYS A 473 -48.87 3.27 -11.77
N TRP A 474 -49.00 2.03 -12.18
CA TRP A 474 -48.97 1.67 -13.59
C TRP A 474 -49.92 0.52 -13.89
N MET A 475 -50.39 0.48 -15.13
CA MET A 475 -51.29 -0.55 -15.64
C MET A 475 -50.65 -1.20 -16.86
N ARG A 476 -50.71 -2.52 -16.92
CA ARG A 476 -50.20 -3.28 -18.07
C ARG A 476 -51.13 -4.45 -18.38
N PRO A 477 -51.23 -4.86 -19.65
CA PRO A 477 -51.79 -6.16 -20.00
C PRO A 477 -51.00 -7.27 -19.31
N PHE A 478 -51.73 -8.19 -18.68
CA PHE A 478 -51.20 -9.43 -18.14
C PHE A 478 -51.74 -10.57 -19.00
N ILE A 479 -50.86 -11.22 -19.75
CA ILE A 479 -51.24 -12.23 -20.73
C ILE A 479 -51.02 -13.61 -20.10
N ILE A 480 -52.10 -14.38 -19.96
CA ILE A 480 -52.04 -15.79 -19.59
C ILE A 480 -52.36 -16.61 -20.83
N GLU A 481 -51.39 -17.38 -21.32
CA GLU A 481 -51.51 -18.22 -22.51
C GLU A 481 -52.02 -19.61 -22.14
N ALA A 482 -52.71 -20.26 -23.08
CA ALA A 482 -53.08 -21.67 -22.93
C ALA A 482 -51.83 -22.55 -22.98
N PRO A 483 -51.80 -23.72 -22.29
CA PRO A 483 -50.72 -24.69 -22.44
C PRO A 483 -50.50 -24.99 -23.92
N ALA A 484 -49.25 -25.04 -24.37
CA ALA A 484 -48.95 -25.57 -25.69
C ALA A 484 -49.20 -27.08 -25.65
N ASP A 485 -50.11 -27.55 -26.52
CA ASP A 485 -50.44 -28.98 -26.67
C ASP A 485 -49.24 -29.84 -27.08
#